data_AF-A0A1D8AYK4-F1
#
_entry.id   AF-A0A1D8AYK4-F1
#
_cell.length_a   1.000
_cell.length_b   1.000
_cell.length_c   1.000
_cell.angle_alpha   90.00
_cell.angle_beta   90.00
_cell.angle_gamma   90.00
#
_symmetry.space_group_name_H-M   'P 1'
#
loop_
_entity.id
_entity.type
_entity.pdbx_description
1 polymer ?
#
loop_
_entity_poly.entity_id
_entity_poly.type
_entity_poly.pdbx_seq_one_letter_code
_entity_poly.pdbx_strand_id
1 'polypeptide(L)'
;MTITLLVLFGVLAFLIYDRVLRWRLLPSEKLQANIDSGHWRYLKHSIVEFRRRGGDRRIGSLRALDLLQSESKVERMVGWMIMKELFPEVAQRVPGYDPTAAPEKCREEAQKMLIRIA
;
A
#
# COMPACT_ATOMS: atom_id res chain seq x y z
N MET A 1 20.11 -7.56 36.37
CA MET A 1 19.26 -6.66 35.55
C MET A 1 19.79 -6.48 34.12
N THR A 2 21.11 -6.35 33.90
CA THR A 2 21.72 -6.16 32.57
C THR A 2 21.58 -7.35 31.62
N ILE A 3 21.77 -8.59 32.11
CA ILE A 3 21.66 -9.81 31.29
C ILE A 3 20.23 -9.97 30.74
N THR A 4 19.21 -9.73 31.57
CA THR A 4 17.81 -9.82 31.17
C THR A 4 17.47 -8.81 30.06
N LEU A 5 17.97 -7.58 30.16
CA LEU A 5 17.79 -6.55 29.13
C LEU A 5 18.44 -6.95 27.81
N LEU A 6 19.67 -7.50 27.84
CA LEU A 6 20.37 -7.96 26.64
C LEU A 6 19.64 -9.12 25.94
N VAL A 7 19.14 -10.09 26.71
CA VAL A 7 18.33 -11.21 26.17
C VAL A 7 17.04 -10.67 25.55
N LEU A 8 16.34 -9.76 26.21
CA LEU A 8 15.11 -9.17 25.70
C LEU A 8 15.35 -8.41 24.38
N PHE A 9 16.46 -7.68 24.30
CA PHE A 9 16.87 -6.96 23.09
C PHE A 9 17.23 -7.92 21.95
N GLY A 10 17.95 -9.01 22.25
CA GLY A 10 18.29 -10.04 21.28
C GLY A 10 17.06 -10.74 20.70
N VAL A 11 16.10 -11.11 21.56
CA VAL A 11 14.82 -11.70 21.13
C VAL A 11 14.04 -10.72 20.27
N LEU A 12 13.93 -9.45 20.67
CA LEU A 12 13.23 -8.44 19.90
C LEU A 12 13.86 -8.22 18.52
N ALA A 13 15.19 -8.11 18.46
CA ALA A 13 15.94 -7.96 17.21
C ALA A 13 15.73 -9.17 16.28
N PHE A 14 15.78 -10.39 16.83
CA PHE A 14 15.52 -11.62 16.08
C PHE A 14 14.09 -11.64 15.51
N LEU A 15 13.08 -11.29 16.30
CA LEU A 15 11.68 -11.26 15.84
C LEU A 15 11.46 -10.22 14.73
N ILE A 16 12.10 -9.05 14.82
CA ILE A 16 12.04 -8.02 13.78
C ILE A 16 12.73 -8.51 12.52
N TYR A 17 13.93 -9.09 12.65
CA TYR A 17 14.71 -9.62 11.53
C TYR A 17 13.93 -10.72 10.79
N ASP A 18 13.42 -11.71 11.52
CA ASP A 18 12.63 -12.80 10.95
C ASP A 18 11.37 -12.29 10.25
N ARG A 19 10.68 -11.30 10.83
CA ARG A 19 9.53 -10.66 10.18
C ARG A 19 9.93 -9.97 8.87
N VAL A 20 11.01 -9.19 8.85
CA VAL A 20 11.49 -8.51 7.63
C VAL A 20 11.93 -9.52 6.57
N LEU A 21 12.65 -10.56 6.98
CA LEU A 21 13.16 -11.59 6.07
C LEU A 21 12.01 -12.34 5.39
N ARG A 22 10.95 -12.68 6.11
CA ARG A 22 9.76 -13.32 5.53
C ARG A 22 9.17 -12.51 4.36
N TRP A 23 9.04 -11.20 4.52
CA TRP A 23 8.55 -10.33 3.44
C TRP A 23 9.52 -10.24 2.25
N ARG A 24 10.83 -10.25 2.53
CA ARG A 24 11.87 -10.26 1.49
C ARG A 24 11.95 -11.56 0.70
N LEU A 25 11.54 -12.67 1.29
CA LEU A 25 11.57 -13.99 0.64
C LEU A 25 10.28 -14.32 -0.15
N LEU A 26 9.20 -13.55 0.04
CA LEU A 26 7.97 -13.78 -0.75
C LEU A 26 8.25 -13.59 -2.24
N PRO A 27 7.75 -14.47 -3.13
CA PRO A 27 7.88 -14.28 -4.58
C PRO A 27 7.06 -13.07 -5.04
N SER A 28 7.47 -12.43 -6.13
CA SER A 28 6.80 -11.21 -6.65
C SER A 28 5.32 -11.44 -6.98
N GLU A 29 4.97 -12.63 -7.48
CA GLU A 29 3.58 -13.05 -7.72
C GLU A 29 2.73 -13.02 -6.44
N LYS A 30 3.31 -13.41 -5.29
CA LYS A 30 2.59 -13.39 -4.02
C LYS A 30 2.42 -11.96 -3.49
N LEU A 31 3.41 -11.10 -3.71
CA LEU A 31 3.29 -9.68 -3.38
C LEU A 31 2.18 -9.03 -4.22
N GLN A 32 2.13 -9.34 -5.51
CA GLN A 32 1.09 -8.87 -6.41
C GLN A 32 -0.29 -9.40 -6.02
N ALA A 33 -0.43 -10.70 -5.75
CA ALA A 33 -1.68 -11.28 -5.26
C ALA A 33 -2.16 -10.63 -3.95
N ASN A 34 -1.24 -10.27 -3.04
CA ASN A 34 -1.60 -9.54 -1.84
C ASN A 34 -2.07 -8.11 -2.14
N ILE A 35 -1.48 -7.43 -3.13
CA ILE A 35 -1.92 -6.11 -3.60
C ILE A 35 -3.31 -6.22 -4.20
N ASP A 36 -3.53 -7.17 -5.10
CA ASP A 36 -4.79 -7.38 -5.80
C ASP A 36 -5.93 -7.76 -4.84
N SER A 37 -5.62 -8.57 -3.82
CA SER A 37 -6.58 -8.96 -2.78
C SER A 37 -7.15 -7.78 -2.00
N GLY A 38 -6.47 -6.62 -1.98
CA GLY A 38 -6.87 -5.46 -1.19
C GLY A 38 -6.81 -5.68 0.33
N HIS A 39 -6.25 -6.79 0.80
CA HIS A 39 -6.25 -7.12 2.22
C HIS A 39 -5.30 -6.19 3.00
N TRP A 40 -5.88 -5.26 3.76
CA TRP A 40 -5.17 -4.17 4.46
C TRP A 40 -3.93 -4.63 5.26
N ARG A 41 -4.03 -5.80 5.92
CA ARG A 41 -2.95 -6.37 6.74
C ARG A 41 -1.63 -6.58 5.99
N TYR A 42 -1.71 -6.95 4.72
CA TYR A 42 -0.54 -7.33 3.92
C TYR A 42 -0.20 -6.29 2.85
N LEU A 43 -1.16 -5.44 2.53
CA LEU A 43 -1.05 -4.49 1.44
C LEU A 43 0.14 -3.54 1.58
N LYS A 44 0.31 -2.88 2.72
CA LYS A 44 1.42 -1.93 2.92
C LYS A 44 2.78 -2.59 2.74
N HIS A 45 3.00 -3.74 3.37
CA HIS A 45 4.27 -4.46 3.26
C HIS A 45 4.50 -4.98 1.84
N SER A 46 3.44 -5.46 1.18
CA SER A 46 3.53 -5.98 -0.19
C SER A 46 3.87 -4.88 -1.18
N ILE A 47 3.26 -3.70 -1.05
CA ILE A 47 3.56 -2.51 -1.86
C ILE A 47 5.02 -2.07 -1.69
N VAL A 48 5.49 -1.96 -0.45
CA VAL A 48 6.86 -1.52 -0.15
C VAL A 48 7.88 -2.48 -0.76
N GLU A 49 7.70 -3.79 -0.57
CA GLU A 49 8.61 -4.79 -1.15
C GLU A 49 8.50 -4.88 -2.67
N PHE A 50 7.30 -4.75 -3.24
CA PHE A 50 7.09 -4.75 -4.69
C PHE A 50 7.77 -3.55 -5.34
N ARG A 51 7.65 -2.35 -4.74
CA ARG A 51 8.36 -1.13 -5.17
C ARG A 51 9.88 -1.30 -5.05
N ARG A 52 10.37 -1.86 -3.94
CA ARG A 52 11.81 -2.09 -3.70
C ARG A 52 12.45 -2.97 -4.77
N ARG A 53 11.70 -3.90 -5.34
CA ARG A 53 12.17 -4.84 -6.37
C ARG A 53 12.02 -4.32 -7.79
N GLY A 54 11.55 -3.08 -7.97
CA GLY A 54 11.31 -2.51 -9.30
C GLY A 54 10.15 -3.17 -10.04
N GLY A 55 9.17 -3.73 -9.33
CA GLY A 55 7.98 -4.32 -9.94
C GLY A 55 7.19 -3.29 -10.77
N ASP A 56 6.48 -3.75 -11.80
CA ASP A 56 5.69 -2.88 -12.66
C ASP A 56 4.57 -2.22 -11.87
N ARG A 57 4.73 -0.91 -11.66
CA ARG A 57 3.79 -0.10 -10.88
C ARG A 57 2.42 -0.11 -11.52
N ARG A 58 2.29 -0.24 -12.85
CA ARG A 58 1.03 -0.18 -13.61
C ARG A 58 -0.02 -1.17 -13.12
N ILE A 59 0.40 -2.30 -12.56
CA ILE A 59 -0.51 -3.33 -12.05
C ILE A 59 -1.26 -2.81 -10.81
N GLY A 60 -0.59 -2.02 -9.96
CA GLY A 60 -1.21 -1.41 -8.79
C GLY A 60 -2.19 -0.27 -9.11
N SER A 61 -2.06 0.39 -10.27
CA SER A 61 -2.88 1.59 -10.58
C SER A 61 -4.34 1.29 -10.77
N LEU A 62 -4.69 0.24 -11.54
CA LEU A 62 -6.10 -0.05 -11.85
C LEU A 62 -6.88 -0.38 -10.58
N ARG A 63 -6.32 -1.25 -9.73
CA ARG A 63 -6.94 -1.61 -8.46
C ARG A 63 -7.05 -0.43 -7.50
N ALA A 64 -6.03 0.42 -7.44
CA ALA A 64 -6.09 1.63 -6.61
C ALA A 64 -7.21 2.56 -7.07
N LEU A 65 -7.38 2.74 -8.39
CA LEU A 65 -8.44 3.57 -8.97
C LEU A 65 -9.84 2.99 -8.72
N ASP A 66 -10.01 1.68 -8.80
CA ASP A 66 -11.27 1.02 -8.42
C ASP A 66 -11.60 1.27 -6.95
N LEU A 67 -10.61 1.12 -6.06
CA LEU A 67 -10.78 1.32 -4.62
C LEU A 67 -11.10 2.78 -4.28
N LEU A 68 -10.50 3.74 -4.97
CA LEU A 68 -10.78 5.17 -4.79
C LEU A 68 -12.21 5.57 -5.18
N GLN A 69 -12.86 4.79 -6.04
CA GLN A 69 -14.22 5.01 -6.52
C GLN A 69 -15.27 4.21 -5.74
N SER A 70 -14.84 3.37 -4.79
CA SER A 70 -15.73 2.53 -4.00
C SER A 70 -16.67 3.34 -3.10
N GLU A 71 -17.86 2.80 -2.86
CA GLU A 71 -18.81 3.28 -1.85
C GLU A 71 -18.27 3.15 -0.42
N SER A 72 -17.39 2.16 -0.19
CA SER A 72 -16.79 1.91 1.11
C SER A 72 -15.68 2.91 1.43
N LYS A 73 -15.86 3.67 2.52
CA LYS A 73 -14.83 4.58 3.06
C LYS A 73 -13.51 3.86 3.32
N VAL A 74 -13.56 2.63 3.84
CA VAL A 74 -12.35 1.84 4.14
C VAL A 74 -11.61 1.51 2.85
N GLU A 75 -12.32 1.10 1.80
CA GLU A 75 -11.71 0.81 0.50
C GLU A 75 -11.10 2.06 -0.14
N ARG A 76 -11.77 3.22 -0.07
CA ARG A 76 -11.20 4.49 -0.54
C ARG A 76 -9.91 4.88 0.19
N MET A 77 -9.88 4.70 1.52
CA MET A 77 -8.67 4.93 2.31
C MET A 77 -7.52 4.01 1.87
N VAL A 78 -7.86 2.75 1.58
CA VAL A 78 -6.90 1.76 1.08
C VAL A 78 -6.39 2.14 -0.30
N GLY A 79 -7.27 2.50 -1.24
CA GLY A 79 -6.91 3.00 -2.57
C GLY A 79 -5.99 4.22 -2.50
N TRP A 80 -6.28 5.16 -1.61
CA TRP A 80 -5.46 6.36 -1.43
C TRP A 80 -4.08 6.06 -0.84
N MET A 81 -4.00 5.09 0.07
CA MET A 81 -2.71 4.60 0.54
C MET A 81 -1.89 3.99 -0.59
N ILE A 82 -2.50 3.16 -1.45
CA ILE A 82 -1.83 2.58 -2.62
C ILE A 82 -1.29 3.68 -3.52
N MET A 83 -2.12 4.68 -3.84
CA MET A 83 -1.72 5.77 -4.72
C MET A 83 -0.54 6.57 -4.21
N LYS A 84 -0.52 6.92 -2.92
CA LYS A 84 0.60 7.68 -2.34
C LYS A 84 1.91 6.89 -2.32
N GLU A 85 1.85 5.57 -2.19
CA GLU A 85 3.04 4.73 -2.08
C GLU A 85 3.60 4.26 -3.43
N LEU A 86 2.72 3.96 -4.40
CA LEU A 86 3.11 3.47 -5.72
C LEU A 86 3.22 4.56 -6.79
N PHE A 87 2.42 5.62 -6.69
CA PHE A 87 2.41 6.72 -7.68
C PHE A 87 2.33 8.09 -6.97
N PRO A 88 3.34 8.41 -6.14
CA PRO A 88 3.37 9.68 -5.41
C PRO A 88 3.22 10.90 -6.34
N GLU A 89 3.73 10.83 -7.56
CA GLU A 89 3.61 11.87 -8.59
C GLU A 89 2.16 12.13 -9.02
N VAL A 90 1.31 11.11 -9.03
CA VAL A 90 -0.12 11.25 -9.35
C VAL A 90 -0.85 11.81 -8.13
N ALA A 91 -0.56 11.28 -6.95
CA ALA A 91 -1.17 11.74 -5.70
C ALA A 91 -0.88 13.23 -5.42
N GLN A 92 0.34 13.71 -5.70
CA GLN A 92 0.70 15.12 -5.56
C GLN A 92 -0.11 16.06 -6.45
N ARG A 93 -0.60 15.57 -7.60
CA ARG A 93 -1.41 16.36 -8.55
C ARG A 93 -2.88 16.44 -8.16
N VAL A 94 -3.30 15.71 -7.13
CA VAL A 94 -4.65 15.76 -6.55
C VAL A 94 -4.54 15.97 -5.04
N PRO A 95 -4.00 17.13 -4.59
CA PRO A 95 -3.72 17.37 -3.18
C PRO A 95 -5.00 17.41 -2.31
N GLY A 96 -6.17 17.58 -2.92
CA GLY A 96 -7.47 17.65 -2.25
C GLY A 96 -8.25 16.33 -2.16
N TYR A 97 -7.68 15.20 -2.59
CA TYR A 97 -8.39 13.92 -2.46
C TYR A 97 -8.54 13.55 -0.98
N ASP A 98 -9.79 13.55 -0.51
CA ASP A 98 -10.16 13.12 0.83
C ASP A 98 -10.97 11.81 0.74
N PRO A 99 -10.38 10.65 1.14
CA PRO A 99 -11.09 9.37 1.10
C PRO A 99 -12.30 9.31 2.04
N THR A 100 -12.43 10.28 2.96
CA THR A 100 -13.53 10.35 3.92
C THR A 100 -14.72 11.17 3.42
N ALA A 101 -14.57 11.87 2.30
CA ALA A 101 -15.65 12.61 1.65
C ALA A 101 -16.75 11.69 1.10
N ALA A 102 -17.83 12.31 0.61
CA ALA A 102 -18.93 11.62 -0.07
C ALA A 102 -18.40 10.76 -1.25
N PRO A 103 -18.95 9.56 -1.49
CA PRO A 103 -18.53 8.67 -2.57
C PRO A 103 -18.51 9.36 -3.94
N GLU A 104 -19.50 10.20 -4.25
CA GLU A 104 -19.61 10.95 -5.50
C GLU A 104 -18.41 11.87 -5.72
N LYS A 105 -18.06 12.65 -4.69
CA LYS A 105 -16.89 13.53 -4.73
C LYS A 105 -15.60 12.74 -4.91
N CYS A 106 -15.49 11.59 -4.25
CA CYS A 106 -14.32 10.72 -4.41
C CYS A 106 -14.20 10.18 -5.84
N ARG A 107 -15.32 9.80 -6.47
CA ARG A 107 -15.35 9.35 -7.87
C ARG A 107 -14.91 10.44 -8.83
N GLU A 108 -15.43 11.65 -8.68
CA GLU A 108 -15.05 12.80 -9.52
C GLU A 108 -13.55 13.09 -9.42
N GLU A 109 -12.99 13.09 -8.22
CA GLU A 109 -11.55 13.32 -8.03
C GLU A 109 -10.70 12.13 -8.54
N ALA A 110 -11.17 10.90 -8.39
CA ALA A 110 -10.48 9.71 -8.92
C ALA A 110 -10.45 9.72 -10.47
N GLN A 111 -11.52 10.17 -11.13
CA GLN A 111 -11.53 10.33 -12.59
C GLN A 111 -10.47 11.33 -13.09
N LYS A 112 -10.22 12.41 -12.33
CA LYS A 112 -9.12 13.36 -12.63
C LYS A 112 -7.74 12.70 -12.54
N MET A 113 -7.59 11.63 -11.75
CA MET A 113 -6.36 10.84 -11.68
C MET A 113 -6.19 9.93 -12.90
N LEU A 114 -7.26 9.29 -13.38
CA LEU A 114 -7.24 8.38 -14.53
C LEU A 114 -6.66 9.03 -15.80
N ILE A 115 -7.07 10.27 -16.09
CA ILE A 115 -6.58 11.04 -17.26
C ILE A 115 -5.07 11.26 -17.22
N ARG A 116 -4.44 11.15 -16.05
CA ARG A 116 -3.03 11.45 -15.83
C ARG A 116 -2.15 10.20 -15.66
N ILE A 117 -2.76 9.03 -15.54
CA ILE A 117 -2.08 7.73 -15.47
C ILE A 117 -2.02 7.07 -16.86
N ALA A 118 -3.01 7.32 -17.72
CA ALA A 118 -3.02 6.93 -19.13
C ALA A 118 -2.02 7.76 -19.95
#